data_AF-A0A7S2Q7V8-F1
#
_entry.id   AF-A0A7S2Q7V8-F1
#
_cell.length_a   1.000
_cell.length_b   1.000
_cell.length_c   1.000
_cell.angle_alpha   90.00
_cell.angle_beta   90.00
_cell.angle_gamma   90.00
#
_symmetry.space_group_name_H-M   'P 1'
#
loop_
_entity.id
_entity.type
_entity.pdbx_description
1 polymer ?
#
loop_
_entity_poly.entity_id
_entity_poly.type
_entity_poly.pdbx_seq_one_letter_code
_entity_poly.pdbx_strand_id
1 'polypeptide(L)'
;TGHPAADAQQVFCVHVLDDRRLELQSLAGAPICDSWESSMGSFTLCFPYDFVNTGTVAPTVVLGPLLILPVWLLLGLPVVEGFFASRSMPQQSLAVAVSAMVGGVGAGVVVAIVVRCLRAHSMGQLEKRLQQFRKRALQRNPSPKACARGPLRAVLVSHLSELLEFFDDFIRQRNAYYLNGNIIKPWTRPYKLSYAELIGPARVQFFVSHFWGTCFRHFVETVRKHAEGTGIQEWRSLSYWICFLSNNQWNVAAEVGEGKWEESSFYLALRSGFCRATCMVLDDKALPLTRS
;
A
#
# COMPACT_ATOMS: atom_id res chain seq x y z
N THR A 1 -3.09 -11.19 -8.25
CA THR A 1 -2.09 -11.96 -7.48
C THR A 1 -0.81 -12.19 -8.28
N GLY A 2 -0.82 -11.99 -9.59
CA GLY A 2 0.32 -12.27 -10.46
C GLY A 2 0.63 -13.76 -10.58
N HIS A 3 -0.19 -14.62 -9.99
CA HIS A 3 -0.13 -16.06 -10.12
C HIS A 3 -1.25 -16.50 -11.07
N PRO A 4 -0.96 -17.06 -12.25
CA PRO A 4 -1.96 -17.32 -13.28
C PRO A 4 -3.18 -18.13 -12.79
N ALA A 5 -2.96 -19.15 -11.97
CA ALA A 5 -4.05 -19.96 -11.42
C ALA A 5 -4.93 -19.16 -10.45
N ALA A 6 -4.32 -18.27 -9.68
CA ALA A 6 -5.02 -17.46 -8.70
C ALA A 6 -5.71 -16.24 -9.35
N ASP A 7 -5.21 -15.79 -10.50
CA ASP A 7 -5.83 -14.73 -11.29
C ASP A 7 -6.96 -15.26 -12.18
N ALA A 8 -6.91 -16.53 -12.58
CA ALA A 8 -7.99 -17.22 -13.27
C ALA A 8 -9.19 -17.48 -12.34
N GLN A 9 -8.94 -17.83 -11.08
CA GLN A 9 -9.97 -17.96 -10.06
C GLN A 9 -10.15 -16.63 -9.32
N GLN A 10 -11.12 -15.81 -9.71
CA GLN A 10 -11.29 -14.48 -9.13
C GLN A 10 -11.86 -14.46 -7.70
N VAL A 11 -12.40 -15.59 -7.23
CA VAL A 11 -13.09 -15.68 -5.94
C VAL A 11 -12.60 -16.91 -5.17
N PHE A 12 -12.25 -16.69 -3.91
CA PHE A 12 -11.82 -17.72 -2.97
C PHE A 12 -12.63 -17.62 -1.69
N CYS A 13 -12.80 -18.77 -1.05
CA CYS A 13 -13.20 -18.82 0.35
C CYS A 13 -11.95 -18.63 1.21
N VAL A 14 -12.07 -17.94 2.33
CA VAL A 14 -10.96 -17.76 3.26
C VAL A 14 -11.37 -18.30 4.61
N HIS A 15 -10.62 -19.28 5.08
CA HIS A 15 -10.79 -19.88 6.39
C HIS A 15 -9.76 -19.28 7.36
N VAL A 16 -10.22 -18.73 8.46
CA VAL A 16 -9.35 -18.16 9.49
C VAL A 16 -8.82 -19.31 10.34
N LEU A 17 -7.53 -19.61 10.22
CA LEU A 17 -6.89 -20.65 11.03
C LEU A 17 -6.58 -20.10 12.43
N ASP A 18 -6.02 -18.90 12.50
CA ASP A 18 -5.71 -18.19 13.74
C ASP A 18 -5.55 -16.66 13.50
N ASP A 19 -5.05 -15.95 14.51
CA ASP A 19 -4.83 -14.50 14.49
C ASP A 19 -3.79 -14.04 13.46
N ARG A 20 -3.02 -14.97 12.86
CA ARG A 20 -1.91 -14.68 11.95
C ARG A 20 -1.96 -15.46 10.64
N ARG A 21 -2.83 -16.47 10.53
CA ARG A 21 -2.89 -17.37 9.38
C ARG A 21 -4.30 -17.44 8.83
N LEU A 22 -4.36 -17.33 7.51
CA LEU A 22 -5.54 -17.52 6.71
C LEU A 22 -5.26 -18.65 5.73
N GLU A 23 -6.20 -19.55 5.57
CA GLU A 23 -6.18 -20.58 4.54
C GLU A 23 -7.08 -20.15 3.38
N LEU A 24 -6.52 -20.13 2.17
CA LEU A 24 -7.27 -19.95 0.95
C LEU A 24 -7.89 -21.30 0.55
N GLN A 25 -9.20 -21.29 0.37
CA GLN A 25 -9.99 -22.43 -0.06
C GLN A 25 -10.65 -22.13 -1.40
N SER A 26 -10.82 -23.16 -2.22
CA SER A 26 -11.66 -23.10 -3.41
C SER A 26 -13.12 -22.81 -3.03
N LEU A 27 -13.95 -22.48 -4.02
CA LEU A 27 -15.40 -22.30 -3.81
C LEU A 27 -16.10 -23.57 -3.28
N ALA A 28 -15.51 -24.75 -3.49
CA ALA A 28 -15.98 -26.01 -2.95
C ALA A 28 -15.53 -26.25 -1.48
N GLY A 29 -14.81 -25.31 -0.87
CA GLY A 29 -14.28 -25.43 0.49
C GLY A 29 -13.01 -26.28 0.61
N ALA A 30 -12.48 -26.81 -0.51
CA ALA A 30 -11.23 -27.57 -0.48
C ALA A 30 -10.03 -26.61 -0.31
N PRO A 31 -9.07 -26.93 0.57
CA PRO A 31 -7.87 -26.13 0.75
C PRO A 31 -7.03 -26.11 -0.53
N ILE A 32 -6.47 -24.95 -0.84
CA ILE A 32 -5.52 -24.81 -1.94
C ILE A 32 -4.14 -25.19 -1.39
N CYS A 33 -3.74 -26.46 -1.59
CA CYS A 33 -2.48 -27.00 -1.08
C CYS A 33 -1.24 -26.51 -1.86
N ASP A 34 -1.44 -25.95 -3.04
CA ASP A 34 -0.35 -25.40 -3.84
C ASP A 34 0.20 -24.13 -3.17
N SER A 35 1.52 -24.10 -2.96
CA SER A 35 2.21 -22.92 -2.45
C SER A 35 2.15 -21.80 -3.47
N TRP A 36 1.15 -20.93 -3.37
CA TRP A 36 1.05 -19.73 -4.19
C TRP A 36 1.84 -18.60 -3.53
N GLU A 37 3.05 -18.34 -4.03
CA GLU A 37 3.75 -17.10 -3.70
C GLU A 37 3.09 -15.93 -4.43
N SER A 38 2.06 -15.32 -3.84
CA SER A 38 1.53 -14.05 -4.33
C SER A 38 2.47 -12.91 -3.93
N SER A 39 3.63 -12.83 -4.59
CA SER A 39 4.50 -11.65 -4.50
C SER A 39 3.90 -10.43 -5.20
N MET A 40 2.85 -10.64 -6.00
CA MET A 40 2.10 -9.61 -6.72
C MET A 40 0.63 -9.59 -6.29
N GLY A 41 -0.02 -8.42 -6.36
CA GLY A 41 -1.44 -8.27 -6.11
C GLY A 41 -1.87 -8.10 -4.65
N SER A 42 -3.18 -7.94 -4.47
CA SER A 42 -3.83 -7.74 -3.18
C SER A 42 -5.01 -8.69 -3.10
N PHE A 43 -5.16 -9.38 -1.98
CA PHE A 43 -6.42 -10.02 -1.64
C PHE A 43 -7.25 -9.03 -0.84
N THR A 44 -8.42 -8.70 -1.36
CA THR A 44 -9.42 -7.97 -0.58
C THR A 44 -10.28 -8.99 0.11
N LEU A 45 -10.08 -9.17 1.41
CA LEU A 45 -10.98 -9.96 2.23
C LEU A 45 -12.25 -9.15 2.43
N CYS A 46 -13.29 -9.51 1.68
CA CYS A 46 -14.65 -9.09 1.98
C CYS A 46 -15.10 -9.89 3.21
N PHE A 47 -14.76 -9.42 4.41
CA PHE A 47 -15.45 -9.88 5.62
C PHE A 47 -16.95 -9.63 5.41
N PRO A 48 -17.84 -10.50 5.95
CA PRO A 48 -19.28 -10.31 5.79
C PRO A 48 -19.61 -8.86 6.08
N TYR A 49 -20.33 -8.26 5.15
CA TYR A 49 -20.81 -6.90 5.23
C TYR A 49 -21.79 -6.81 6.39
N ASP A 50 -21.30 -6.75 7.62
CA ASP A 50 -22.09 -6.24 8.71
C ASP A 50 -22.52 -4.83 8.30
N PHE A 51 -23.78 -4.48 8.58
CA PHE A 51 -24.43 -3.20 8.21
C PHE A 51 -23.59 -1.93 8.51
N VAL A 52 -22.53 -2.07 9.30
CA VAL A 52 -21.64 -1.00 9.77
C VAL A 52 -20.36 -0.87 8.93
N ASN A 53 -20.01 -1.83 8.06
CA ASN A 53 -18.68 -1.92 7.44
C ASN A 53 -18.63 -1.81 5.91
N THR A 54 -19.66 -1.27 5.25
CA THR A 54 -19.57 -0.89 3.83
C THR A 54 -18.66 0.33 3.66
N GLY A 55 -17.73 0.26 2.71
CA GLY A 55 -16.76 1.29 2.38
C GLY A 55 -17.35 2.62 1.90
N THR A 56 -16.47 3.64 1.89
CA THR A 56 -16.65 5.02 1.39
C THR A 56 -18.01 5.67 1.65
N VAL A 57 -18.17 6.21 2.87
CA VAL A 57 -18.94 7.43 3.29
C VAL A 57 -20.43 7.53 2.91
N ALA A 58 -20.85 7.08 1.74
CA ALA A 58 -22.20 7.17 1.21
C ALA A 58 -23.22 6.27 1.94
N PRO A 59 -22.93 5.02 2.35
CA PRO A 59 -23.99 4.19 2.92
C PRO A 59 -24.46 4.72 4.27
N THR A 60 -23.57 5.18 5.15
CA THR A 60 -24.02 5.62 6.49
C THR A 60 -24.73 6.97 6.47
N VAL A 61 -24.33 7.89 5.57
CA VAL A 61 -24.97 9.21 5.42
C VAL A 61 -26.25 9.14 4.57
N VAL A 62 -26.40 8.13 3.71
CA VAL A 62 -27.60 7.96 2.84
C VAL A 62 -28.57 6.92 3.43
N LEU A 63 -28.08 5.77 3.92
CA LEU A 63 -28.89 4.76 4.63
C LEU A 63 -29.29 5.21 6.03
N GLY A 64 -28.52 6.08 6.69
CA GLY A 64 -28.93 6.69 7.95
C GLY A 64 -30.30 7.35 7.78
N PRO A 65 -30.44 8.37 6.92
CA PRO A 65 -31.73 8.96 6.59
C PRO A 65 -32.73 7.97 5.99
N LEU A 66 -32.35 7.02 5.11
CA LEU A 66 -33.29 6.08 4.51
C LEU A 66 -33.79 4.96 5.44
N LEU A 67 -33.10 4.64 6.54
CA LEU A 67 -33.58 3.74 7.58
C LEU A 67 -34.32 4.53 8.67
N ILE A 68 -33.88 5.75 8.94
CA ILE A 68 -34.47 6.65 9.92
C ILE A 68 -35.80 7.23 9.39
N LEU A 69 -35.91 7.60 8.10
CA LEU A 69 -37.14 8.12 7.47
C LEU A 69 -38.33 7.18 7.56
N PRO A 70 -38.26 5.89 7.16
CA PRO A 70 -39.40 4.99 7.25
C PRO A 70 -39.78 4.69 8.69
N VAL A 71 -38.84 4.64 9.62
CA VAL A 71 -39.14 4.55 11.06
C VAL A 71 -39.85 5.82 11.55
N TRP A 72 -39.43 7.02 11.11
CA TRP A 72 -40.13 8.27 11.42
C TRP A 72 -41.46 8.43 10.69
N LEU A 73 -41.60 7.93 9.48
CA LEU A 73 -42.86 7.90 8.73
C LEU A 73 -43.82 6.91 9.40
N LEU A 74 -43.35 5.75 9.87
CA LEU A 74 -44.16 4.79 10.62
C LEU A 74 -44.54 5.29 12.02
N LEU A 75 -43.69 6.08 12.68
CA LEU A 75 -44.02 6.74 13.94
C LEU A 75 -44.88 8.01 13.74
N GLY A 76 -44.76 8.67 12.58
CA GLY A 76 -45.48 9.89 12.22
C GLY A 76 -46.84 9.65 11.55
N LEU A 77 -47.03 8.55 10.83
CA LEU A 77 -48.29 8.18 10.17
C LEU A 77 -49.46 7.98 11.15
N PRO A 78 -49.33 7.26 12.29
CA PRO A 78 -50.40 7.18 13.28
C PRO A 78 -50.62 8.50 14.01
N VAL A 79 -49.62 9.39 14.03
CA VAL A 79 -49.81 10.76 14.49
C VAL A 79 -50.69 11.50 13.49
N VAL A 80 -50.38 11.48 12.19
CA VAL A 80 -51.08 12.24 11.12
C VAL A 80 -52.55 11.84 10.92
N GLU A 81 -52.89 10.54 10.95
CA GLU A 81 -54.30 10.11 10.76
C GLU A 81 -55.19 10.40 11.97
N GLY A 82 -54.63 10.46 13.19
CA GLY A 82 -55.33 10.92 14.39
C GLY A 82 -55.27 12.44 14.63
N PHE A 83 -54.32 13.14 13.98
CA PHE A 83 -53.98 14.53 14.30
C PHE A 83 -54.91 15.58 13.70
N PHE A 84 -55.31 15.39 12.45
CA PHE A 84 -56.05 16.44 11.73
C PHE A 84 -57.52 16.54 12.16
N ALA A 85 -58.00 15.62 12.99
CA ALA A 85 -59.37 15.62 13.51
C ALA A 85 -59.57 16.49 14.77
N SER A 86 -58.50 16.94 15.47
CA SER A 86 -58.63 17.72 16.71
C SER A 86 -57.83 19.02 16.66
N ARG A 87 -58.54 20.14 16.47
CA ARG A 87 -58.00 21.51 16.53
C ARG A 87 -57.55 21.85 17.96
N SER A 88 -56.30 21.57 18.29
CA SER A 88 -55.45 22.32 19.25
C SER A 88 -54.18 21.51 19.54
N MET A 89 -53.23 21.54 18.61
CA MET A 89 -51.92 20.93 18.83
C MET A 89 -51.19 21.70 19.95
N PRO A 90 -50.88 21.09 21.11
CA PRO A 90 -50.12 21.76 22.15
C PRO A 90 -48.69 21.97 21.64
N GLN A 91 -48.09 23.14 21.88
CA GLN A 91 -46.68 23.45 21.54
C GLN A 91 -45.67 22.36 21.96
N GLN A 92 -46.04 21.51 22.92
CA GLN A 92 -45.23 20.42 23.45
C GLN A 92 -44.88 19.33 22.41
N SER A 93 -45.74 19.01 21.45
CA SER A 93 -45.48 17.92 20.48
C SER A 93 -44.40 18.28 19.45
N LEU A 94 -44.32 19.55 19.03
CA LEU A 94 -43.28 20.02 18.12
C LEU A 94 -41.91 19.99 18.79
N ALA A 95 -41.83 20.40 20.06
CA ALA A 95 -40.58 20.40 20.83
C ALA A 95 -40.01 18.98 20.99
N VAL A 96 -40.87 17.97 21.21
CA VAL A 96 -40.45 16.56 21.31
C VAL A 96 -39.89 16.07 19.97
N ALA A 97 -40.56 16.36 18.85
CA ALA A 97 -40.09 15.95 17.52
C ALA A 97 -38.73 16.59 17.16
N VAL A 98 -38.57 17.90 17.42
CA VAL A 98 -37.30 18.61 17.19
C VAL A 98 -36.19 18.04 18.06
N SER A 99 -36.47 17.81 19.35
CA SER A 99 -35.48 17.24 20.28
C SER A 99 -35.01 15.85 19.85
N ALA A 100 -35.94 15.02 19.37
CA ALA A 100 -35.60 13.68 18.89
C ALA A 100 -34.81 13.70 17.58
N MET A 101 -35.08 14.64 16.66
CA MET A 101 -34.27 14.84 15.46
C MET A 101 -32.84 15.28 15.80
N VAL A 102 -32.68 16.26 16.68
CA VAL A 102 -31.36 16.72 17.13
C VAL A 102 -30.60 15.59 17.83
N GLY A 103 -31.27 14.82 18.68
CA GLY A 103 -30.71 13.65 19.35
C GLY A 103 -30.26 12.57 18.37
N GLY A 104 -31.06 12.27 17.34
CA GLY A 104 -30.73 11.30 16.30
C GLY A 104 -29.51 11.71 15.47
N VAL A 105 -29.44 12.98 15.05
CA VAL A 105 -28.27 13.52 14.33
C VAL A 105 -27.03 13.48 15.21
N GLY A 106 -27.15 13.90 16.48
CA GLY A 106 -26.06 13.85 17.46
C GLY A 106 -25.50 12.44 17.65
N ALA A 107 -26.37 11.44 17.83
CA ALA A 107 -25.98 10.03 17.94
C ALA A 107 -25.30 9.53 16.66
N GLY A 108 -25.82 9.88 15.48
CA GLY A 108 -25.20 9.54 14.19
C GLY A 108 -23.79 10.09 14.03
N VAL A 109 -23.56 11.34 14.43
CA VAL A 109 -22.23 11.97 14.42
C VAL A 109 -21.27 11.26 15.38
N VAL A 110 -21.72 10.95 16.60
CA VAL A 110 -20.89 10.23 17.59
C VAL A 110 -20.50 8.84 17.08
N VAL A 111 -21.45 8.08 16.53
CA VAL A 111 -21.17 6.75 15.94
C VAL A 111 -20.17 6.88 14.79
N ALA A 112 -20.34 7.86 13.90
CA ALA A 112 -19.40 8.09 12.80
C ALA A 112 -17.98 8.42 13.30
N ILE A 113 -17.85 9.23 14.35
CA ILE A 113 -16.56 9.54 14.99
C ILE A 113 -15.96 8.28 15.61
N VAL A 114 -16.73 7.52 16.39
CA VAL A 114 -16.26 6.27 17.03
C VAL A 114 -15.80 5.27 15.98
N VAL A 115 -16.59 5.01 14.93
CA VAL A 115 -16.21 4.11 13.83
C VAL A 115 -14.95 4.61 13.13
N ARG A 116 -14.81 5.92 12.90
CA ARG A 116 -13.61 6.50 12.31
C ARG A 116 -12.39 6.36 13.22
N CYS A 117 -12.55 6.54 14.52
CA CYS A 117 -11.50 6.35 15.52
C CYS A 117 -11.09 4.87 15.62
N LEU A 118 -12.05 3.95 15.62
CA LEU A 118 -11.81 2.50 15.62
C LEU A 118 -11.13 2.06 14.33
N ARG A 119 -11.57 2.55 13.17
CA ARG A 119 -10.90 2.29 11.89
C ARG A 119 -9.49 2.87 11.84
N ALA A 120 -9.29 4.08 12.35
CA ALA A 120 -7.96 4.67 12.50
C ALA A 120 -7.08 3.88 13.49
N HIS A 121 -7.67 3.28 14.52
CA HIS A 121 -6.96 2.37 15.43
C HIS A 121 -6.64 1.01 14.79
N SER A 122 -7.47 0.56 13.85
CA SER A 122 -7.31 -0.67 13.09
C SER A 122 -6.25 -0.59 11.98
N MET A 123 -5.41 0.46 11.97
CA MET A 123 -4.23 0.52 11.11
C MET A 123 -3.46 -0.81 11.18
N GLY A 124 -3.30 -1.43 10.01
CA GLY A 124 -2.56 -2.68 9.88
C GLY A 124 -1.13 -2.52 10.41
N GLN A 125 -0.53 -3.62 10.89
CA GLN A 125 0.83 -3.59 11.43
C GLN A 125 1.84 -3.03 10.41
N LEU A 126 1.69 -3.38 9.13
CA LEU A 126 2.53 -2.85 8.05
C LEU A 126 2.38 -1.32 7.91
N GLU A 127 1.17 -0.79 8.02
CA GLU A 127 0.93 0.65 7.90
C GLU A 127 1.54 1.43 9.07
N LYS A 128 1.43 0.90 10.29
CA LYS A 128 2.11 1.43 11.49
C LYS A 128 3.63 1.44 11.27
N ARG A 129 4.20 0.36 10.74
CA ARG A 129 5.64 0.26 10.41
C ARG A 129 6.04 1.24 9.31
N LEU A 130 5.25 1.41 8.26
CA LEU A 130 5.49 2.41 7.20
C LEU A 130 5.53 3.84 7.75
N GLN A 131 4.63 4.18 8.66
CA GLN A 131 4.65 5.49 9.32
C GLN A 131 5.91 5.69 10.17
N GLN A 132 6.33 4.68 10.92
CA GLN A 132 7.57 4.72 11.71
C GLN A 132 8.79 4.89 10.80
N PHE A 133 8.89 4.11 9.72
CA PHE A 133 9.97 4.23 8.75
C PHE A 133 10.00 5.62 8.10
N ARG A 134 8.84 6.16 7.72
CA ARG A 134 8.71 7.52 7.18
C ARG A 134 9.27 8.57 8.14
N LYS A 135 8.93 8.49 9.43
CA LYS A 135 9.46 9.43 10.43
C LYS A 135 11.00 9.39 10.49
N ARG A 136 11.60 8.20 10.47
CA ARG A 136 13.07 8.03 10.47
C ARG A 136 13.72 8.58 9.19
N ALA A 137 13.14 8.28 8.04
CA ALA A 137 13.66 8.77 6.77
C ALA A 137 13.57 10.31 6.65
N LEU A 138 12.48 10.92 7.11
CA LEU A 138 12.32 12.37 7.12
C LEU A 138 13.26 13.09 8.10
N GLN A 139 13.79 12.40 9.11
CA GLN A 139 14.86 12.98 9.93
C GLN A 139 16.16 13.16 9.12
N ARG A 140 16.42 12.28 8.15
CA ARG A 140 17.60 12.35 7.27
C ARG A 140 17.40 13.27 6.07
N ASN A 141 16.19 13.25 5.51
CA ASN A 141 15.79 14.08 4.38
C ASN A 141 14.49 14.83 4.69
N PRO A 142 14.55 15.95 5.43
CA PRO A 142 13.36 16.65 5.93
C PRO A 142 12.47 17.25 4.84
N SER A 143 13.06 17.56 3.68
CA SER A 143 12.36 18.15 2.55
C SER A 143 12.72 17.36 1.28
N PRO A 144 12.15 16.15 1.11
CA PRO A 144 12.42 15.36 -0.07
C PRO A 144 11.89 16.09 -1.30
N LYS A 145 12.73 16.16 -2.34
CA LYS A 145 12.44 16.86 -3.59
C LYS A 145 12.70 15.92 -4.76
N ALA A 146 11.96 16.15 -5.84
CA ALA A 146 12.27 15.51 -7.10
C ALA A 146 13.69 15.89 -7.55
N CYS A 147 14.44 14.93 -8.08
CA CYS A 147 15.70 15.15 -8.76
C CYS A 147 15.61 14.67 -10.21
N ALA A 148 16.58 15.06 -11.04
CA ALA A 148 16.62 14.64 -12.43
C ALA A 148 16.62 13.10 -12.55
N ARG A 149 15.90 12.59 -13.56
CA ARG A 149 15.94 11.18 -13.95
C ARG A 149 17.38 10.74 -14.26
N GLY A 150 17.65 9.45 -14.09
CA GLY A 150 18.95 8.86 -14.40
C GLY A 150 19.91 8.81 -13.20
N PRO A 151 21.13 9.35 -13.30
CA PRO A 151 22.23 8.98 -12.41
C PRO A 151 22.09 9.49 -10.98
N LEU A 152 21.22 10.48 -10.71
CA LEU A 152 21.05 11.08 -9.38
C LEU A 152 20.03 10.34 -8.51
N ARG A 153 19.52 9.18 -8.94
CA ARG A 153 18.51 8.40 -8.22
C ARG A 153 19.03 7.07 -7.71
N ALA A 154 20.30 6.99 -7.36
CA ALA A 154 20.86 5.79 -6.73
C ALA A 154 20.57 5.78 -5.21
N VAL A 155 20.63 4.59 -4.62
CA VAL A 155 20.47 4.37 -3.17
C VAL A 155 21.75 3.83 -2.57
N LEU A 156 22.05 4.21 -1.34
CA LEU A 156 23.22 3.70 -0.61
C LEU A 156 23.00 2.25 -0.14
N VAL A 157 24.08 1.48 -0.02
CA VAL A 157 24.01 0.12 0.56
C VAL A 157 23.45 0.14 1.98
N SER A 158 23.81 1.16 2.78
CA SER A 158 23.26 1.35 4.12
C SER A 158 21.74 1.52 4.12
N HIS A 159 21.20 2.33 3.20
CA HIS A 159 19.76 2.54 3.05
C HIS A 159 19.04 1.29 2.56
N LEU A 160 19.67 0.50 1.70
CA LEU A 160 19.13 -0.77 1.21
C LEU A 160 19.07 -1.82 2.33
N SER A 161 20.13 -1.91 3.14
CA SER A 161 20.21 -2.83 4.28
C SER A 161 19.19 -2.47 5.34
N GLU A 162 19.06 -1.18 5.67
CA GLU A 162 18.04 -0.71 6.61
C GLU A 162 16.61 -1.01 6.14
N LEU A 163 16.33 -0.86 4.84
CA LEU A 163 15.01 -1.20 4.28
C LEU A 163 14.67 -2.68 4.52
N LEU A 164 15.63 -3.58 4.29
CA LEU A 164 15.46 -5.01 4.55
C LEU A 164 15.29 -5.28 6.06
N GLU A 165 16.20 -4.79 6.89
CA GLU A 165 16.21 -5.04 8.33
C GLU A 165 14.96 -4.48 9.02
N PHE A 166 14.52 -3.28 8.65
CA PHE A 166 13.37 -2.64 9.28
C PHE A 166 12.05 -3.35 8.98
N PHE A 167 11.91 -3.90 7.77
CA PHE A 167 10.70 -4.59 7.31
C PHE A 167 10.85 -6.11 7.26
N ASP A 168 11.85 -6.69 7.94
CA ASP A 168 12.18 -8.10 7.78
C ASP A 168 11.00 -9.03 8.05
N ASP A 169 10.24 -8.73 9.11
CA ASP A 169 9.02 -9.45 9.51
C ASP A 169 8.00 -9.60 8.35
N PHE A 170 7.97 -8.61 7.45
CA PHE A 170 7.05 -8.52 6.30
C PHE A 170 7.69 -8.97 5.00
N ILE A 171 8.99 -8.71 4.79
CA ILE A 171 9.69 -9.07 3.58
C ILE A 171 9.95 -10.58 3.58
N ARG A 172 10.60 -11.12 4.62
CA ARG A 172 11.01 -12.52 4.71
C ARG A 172 11.74 -13.00 3.44
N GLN A 173 11.08 -13.83 2.62
CA GLN A 173 11.59 -14.37 1.36
C GLN A 173 10.94 -13.74 0.12
N ARG A 174 10.14 -12.68 0.29
CA ARG A 174 9.43 -12.01 -0.79
C ARG A 174 10.39 -11.16 -1.64
N ASN A 175 9.92 -10.80 -2.82
CA ASN A 175 10.73 -10.20 -3.88
C ASN A 175 10.36 -8.73 -4.15
N ALA A 176 10.97 -8.11 -5.17
CA ALA A 176 10.80 -6.70 -5.48
C ALA A 176 9.36 -6.33 -5.87
N TYR A 177 8.57 -7.26 -6.42
CA TYR A 177 7.15 -7.00 -6.70
C TYR A 177 6.36 -6.73 -5.42
N TYR A 178 6.59 -7.55 -4.39
CA TYR A 178 5.94 -7.39 -3.10
C TYR A 178 6.33 -6.06 -2.47
N LEU A 179 7.64 -5.78 -2.44
CA LEU A 179 8.17 -4.54 -1.90
C LEU A 179 7.57 -3.33 -2.62
N ASN A 180 7.54 -3.35 -3.96
CA ASN A 180 7.04 -2.23 -4.73
C ASN A 180 5.56 -1.94 -4.40
N GLY A 181 4.71 -2.97 -4.41
CA GLY A 181 3.28 -2.84 -4.17
C GLY A 181 2.90 -2.50 -2.72
N ASN A 182 3.61 -3.07 -1.74
CA ASN A 182 3.19 -3.05 -0.34
C ASN A 182 4.03 -2.11 0.54
N ILE A 183 5.26 -1.77 0.14
CA ILE A 183 6.17 -0.94 0.92
C ILE A 183 6.50 0.35 0.17
N ILE A 184 7.09 0.25 -1.02
CA ILE A 184 7.64 1.40 -1.75
C ILE A 184 6.53 2.35 -2.20
N LYS A 185 5.53 1.87 -2.96
CA LYS A 185 4.43 2.74 -3.43
C LYS A 185 3.63 3.33 -2.27
N PRO A 186 3.15 2.55 -1.26
CA PRO A 186 2.46 3.15 -0.12
C PRO A 186 3.29 4.20 0.61
N TRP A 187 4.60 3.97 0.76
CA TRP A 187 5.48 4.94 1.38
C TRP A 187 5.60 6.22 0.56
N THR A 188 5.81 6.10 -0.76
CA THR A 188 6.04 7.22 -1.67
C THR A 188 4.78 7.94 -2.13
N ARG A 189 3.60 7.36 -1.88
CA ARG A 189 2.29 7.90 -2.28
C ARG A 189 2.05 9.37 -1.97
N PRO A 190 2.40 9.91 -0.78
CA PRO A 190 2.11 11.31 -0.47
C PRO A 190 2.94 12.31 -1.29
N TYR A 191 4.10 11.88 -1.77
CA TYR A 191 5.06 12.75 -2.45
C TYR A 191 5.09 12.53 -3.97
N LYS A 192 4.65 11.35 -4.43
CA LYS A 192 4.74 10.93 -5.84
C LYS A 192 6.18 10.98 -6.38
N LEU A 193 7.14 10.61 -5.54
CA LEU A 193 8.56 10.52 -5.84
C LEU A 193 9.02 9.05 -5.91
N SER A 194 10.21 8.82 -6.45
CA SER A 194 10.93 7.55 -6.30
C SER A 194 11.34 7.30 -4.84
N TYR A 195 11.69 6.05 -4.50
CA TYR A 195 12.24 5.73 -3.17
C TYR A 195 13.55 6.48 -2.93
N ALA A 196 14.42 6.54 -3.94
CA ALA A 196 15.71 7.21 -3.86
C ALA A 196 15.57 8.69 -3.49
N GLU A 197 14.64 9.40 -4.12
CA GLU A 197 14.35 10.82 -3.82
C GLU A 197 13.85 11.04 -2.38
N LEU A 198 13.13 10.06 -1.80
CA LEU A 198 12.63 10.15 -0.42
C LEU A 198 13.71 9.87 0.62
N ILE A 199 14.47 8.79 0.44
CA ILE A 199 15.44 8.36 1.46
C ILE A 199 16.68 9.26 1.50
N GLY A 200 16.95 9.99 0.42
CA GLY A 200 18.18 10.75 0.22
C GLY A 200 18.89 10.26 -1.04
N PRO A 201 18.69 10.93 -2.19
CA PRO A 201 19.22 10.47 -3.46
C PRO A 201 20.75 10.54 -3.49
N ALA A 202 21.37 9.54 -4.10
CA ALA A 202 22.81 9.51 -4.35
C ALA A 202 23.11 9.48 -5.86
N ARG A 203 24.30 9.95 -6.22
CA ARG A 203 24.82 9.77 -7.58
C ARG A 203 25.28 8.33 -7.77
N VAL A 204 24.84 7.67 -8.84
CA VAL A 204 25.15 6.28 -9.17
C VAL A 204 26.66 6.01 -9.23
N GLN A 205 27.07 4.90 -8.63
CA GLN A 205 28.40 4.31 -8.83
C GLN A 205 28.28 2.97 -9.54
N PHE A 206 27.27 2.18 -9.20
CA PHE A 206 26.99 0.89 -9.82
C PHE A 206 25.54 0.83 -10.30
N PHE A 207 25.34 0.32 -11.50
CA PHE A 207 24.01 0.04 -12.02
C PHE A 207 23.64 -1.40 -11.73
N VAL A 208 22.42 -1.67 -11.28
CA VAL A 208 21.97 -3.04 -10.99
C VAL A 208 20.96 -3.51 -12.01
N SER A 209 21.30 -4.58 -12.72
CA SER A 209 20.38 -5.37 -13.52
C SER A 209 19.93 -6.57 -12.69
N HIS A 210 18.62 -6.73 -12.49
CA HIS A 210 18.07 -7.80 -11.67
C HIS A 210 16.69 -8.24 -12.15
N PHE A 211 16.33 -9.48 -11.80
CA PHE A 211 14.96 -9.95 -11.93
C PHE A 211 14.15 -9.57 -10.69
N TRP A 212 12.96 -8.98 -10.87
CA TRP A 212 12.12 -8.56 -9.75
C TRP A 212 11.59 -9.73 -8.93
N GLY A 213 11.58 -10.95 -9.49
CA GLY A 213 11.16 -12.16 -8.78
C GLY A 213 12.21 -12.71 -7.82
N THR A 214 13.47 -12.26 -7.89
CA THR A 214 14.52 -12.68 -6.96
C THR A 214 14.17 -12.25 -5.53
N CYS A 215 14.34 -13.17 -4.57
CA CYS A 215 14.16 -12.89 -3.15
C CYS A 215 14.94 -11.63 -2.74
N PHE A 216 14.26 -10.67 -2.10
CA PHE A 216 14.87 -9.37 -1.80
C PHE A 216 16.04 -9.50 -0.82
N ARG A 217 15.96 -10.43 0.15
CA ARG A 217 17.07 -10.71 1.06
C ARG A 217 18.32 -11.15 0.30
N HIS A 218 18.20 -12.08 -0.65
CA HIS A 218 19.31 -12.53 -1.48
C HIS A 218 19.85 -11.40 -2.37
N PHE A 219 18.97 -10.55 -2.88
CA PHE A 219 19.34 -9.36 -3.63
C PHE A 219 20.22 -8.40 -2.79
N VAL A 220 19.76 -8.02 -1.59
CA VAL A 220 20.50 -7.11 -0.71
C VAL A 220 21.84 -7.73 -0.29
N GLU A 221 21.85 -9.02 0.03
CA GLU A 221 23.07 -9.75 0.38
C GLU A 221 24.08 -9.78 -0.76
N THR A 222 23.62 -9.94 -2.01
CA THR A 222 24.46 -9.90 -3.20
C THR A 222 25.06 -8.51 -3.41
N VAL A 223 24.25 -7.46 -3.29
CA VAL A 223 24.72 -6.06 -3.38
C VAL A 223 25.72 -5.74 -2.27
N ARG A 224 25.48 -6.21 -1.05
CA ARG A 224 26.38 -6.07 0.10
C ARG A 224 27.73 -6.75 -0.16
N LYS A 225 27.72 -8.03 -0.56
CA LYS A 225 28.95 -8.77 -0.89
C LYS A 225 29.74 -8.12 -2.03
N HIS A 226 29.05 -7.65 -3.07
CA HIS A 226 29.70 -6.91 -4.15
C HIS A 226 30.36 -5.62 -3.62
N ALA A 227 29.65 -4.83 -2.79
CA ALA A 227 30.16 -3.62 -2.19
C ALA A 227 31.43 -3.87 -1.36
N GLU A 228 31.40 -4.88 -0.49
CA GLU A 228 32.54 -5.32 0.32
C GLU A 228 33.73 -5.78 -0.54
N GLY A 229 33.45 -6.48 -1.65
CA GLY A 229 34.46 -6.95 -2.59
C GLY A 229 35.10 -5.86 -3.46
N THR A 230 34.60 -4.62 -3.44
CA THR A 230 35.19 -3.52 -4.25
C THR A 230 36.53 -3.03 -3.72
N GLY A 231 36.91 -3.37 -2.49
CA GLY A 231 38.10 -2.85 -1.81
C GLY A 231 37.96 -1.41 -1.29
N ILE A 232 36.76 -0.81 -1.36
CA ILE A 232 36.48 0.52 -0.82
C ILE A 232 36.13 0.40 0.67
N GLN A 233 36.88 1.09 1.54
CA GLN A 233 36.71 1.01 3.00
C GLN A 233 35.29 1.39 3.46
N GLU A 234 34.76 2.49 2.94
CA GLU A 234 33.40 2.98 3.23
C GLU A 234 32.35 2.34 2.30
N TRP A 235 32.38 1.01 2.16
CA TRP A 235 31.51 0.27 1.21
C TRP A 235 30.01 0.52 1.46
N ARG A 236 29.61 0.81 2.69
CA ARG A 236 28.21 1.15 3.06
C ARG A 236 27.71 2.42 2.39
N SER A 237 28.62 3.33 2.03
CA SER A 237 28.35 4.58 1.32
C SER A 237 28.31 4.40 -0.20
N LEU A 238 28.57 3.20 -0.72
CA LEU A 238 28.46 2.94 -2.15
C LEU A 238 27.00 3.03 -2.60
N SER A 239 26.81 3.60 -3.79
CA SER A 239 25.49 3.84 -4.35
C SER A 239 25.17 2.94 -5.54
N TYR A 240 23.96 2.37 -5.51
CA TYR A 240 23.45 1.45 -6.51
C TYR A 240 22.18 2.01 -7.12
N TRP A 241 22.14 2.08 -8.44
CA TRP A 241 20.91 2.40 -9.18
C TRP A 241 20.10 1.12 -9.38
N ILE A 242 18.90 1.08 -8.82
CA ILE A 242 18.06 -0.13 -8.73
C ILE A 242 16.67 0.23 -9.23
N CYS A 243 16.21 -0.38 -10.31
CA CYS A 243 15.08 0.15 -11.08
C CYS A 243 13.79 0.40 -10.29
N PHE A 244 13.39 -0.49 -9.36
CA PHE A 244 12.16 -0.29 -8.57
C PHE A 244 12.29 0.75 -7.45
N LEU A 245 13.52 1.12 -7.08
CA LEU A 245 13.82 2.15 -6.08
C LEU A 245 14.15 3.51 -6.71
N SER A 246 14.80 3.48 -7.88
CA SER A 246 15.32 4.64 -8.60
C SER A 246 14.28 5.26 -9.53
N ASN A 247 13.43 4.46 -10.17
CA ASN A 247 12.37 4.99 -11.02
C ASN A 247 11.20 5.50 -10.17
N ASN A 248 10.60 6.61 -10.58
CA ASN A 248 9.33 7.05 -10.02
C ASN A 248 8.19 6.10 -10.44
N GLN A 249 7.81 5.21 -9.52
CA GLN A 249 6.76 4.21 -9.72
C GLN A 249 5.35 4.81 -9.92
N TRP A 250 5.21 6.13 -9.77
CA TRP A 250 3.98 6.88 -10.07
C TRP A 250 3.94 7.46 -11.47
N ASN A 251 5.06 7.48 -12.19
CA ASN A 251 5.14 8.00 -13.55
C ASN A 251 6.05 7.11 -14.43
N VAL A 252 5.75 5.81 -14.45
CA VAL A 252 6.60 4.81 -15.13
C VAL A 252 6.76 5.11 -16.62
N ALA A 253 5.72 5.64 -17.28
CA ALA A 253 5.78 6.01 -18.70
C ALA A 253 6.92 7.01 -18.97
N ALA A 254 7.03 8.06 -18.15
CA ALA A 254 8.16 8.98 -18.20
C ALA A 254 9.48 8.28 -17.86
N GLU A 255 9.52 7.43 -16.83
CA GLU A 255 10.77 6.73 -16.45
C GLU A 255 11.32 5.82 -17.56
N VAL A 256 10.46 5.29 -18.44
CA VAL A 256 10.85 4.49 -19.61
C VAL A 256 10.99 5.31 -20.91
N GLY A 257 10.86 6.64 -20.82
CA GLY A 257 11.14 7.56 -21.92
C GLY A 257 9.99 7.78 -22.90
N GLU A 258 8.75 7.39 -22.58
CA GLU A 258 7.54 7.65 -23.40
C GLU A 258 7.68 7.23 -24.88
N GLY A 259 8.39 6.13 -25.13
CA GLY A 259 8.66 5.62 -26.49
C GLY A 259 10.03 5.99 -27.06
N LYS A 260 10.79 6.88 -26.40
CA LYS A 260 12.19 7.20 -26.70
C LYS A 260 13.08 6.65 -25.60
N TRP A 261 13.61 5.46 -25.81
CA TRP A 261 14.38 4.74 -24.79
C TRP A 261 15.65 5.49 -24.34
N GLU A 262 16.20 6.38 -25.16
CA GLU A 262 17.32 7.27 -24.83
C GLU A 262 16.95 8.31 -23.77
N GLU A 263 15.67 8.63 -23.62
CA GLU A 263 15.17 9.52 -22.57
C GLU A 263 14.82 8.77 -21.27
N SER A 264 14.93 7.44 -21.27
CA SER A 264 14.62 6.62 -20.10
C SER A 264 15.64 6.82 -18.97
N SER A 265 15.17 6.71 -17.74
CA SER A 265 16.02 6.78 -16.55
C SER A 265 17.14 5.73 -16.56
N PHE A 266 16.89 4.57 -17.18
CA PHE A 266 17.87 3.50 -17.37
C PHE A 266 19.04 3.97 -18.24
N TYR A 267 18.73 4.48 -19.43
CA TYR A 267 19.73 4.96 -20.38
C TYR A 267 20.53 6.11 -19.79
N LEU A 268 19.84 7.08 -19.19
CA LEU A 268 20.48 8.25 -18.58
C LEU A 268 21.43 7.85 -17.44
N ALA A 269 21.08 6.86 -16.62
CA ALA A 269 21.96 6.38 -15.56
C ALA A 269 23.22 5.69 -16.12
N LEU A 270 23.04 4.77 -17.08
CA LEU A 270 24.13 4.00 -17.70
C LEU A 270 25.08 4.89 -18.51
N ARG A 271 24.56 5.89 -19.23
CA ARG A 271 25.34 6.76 -20.12
C ARG A 271 25.89 8.02 -19.44
N SER A 272 25.65 8.19 -18.15
CA SER A 272 26.04 9.38 -17.40
C SER A 272 27.56 9.60 -17.24
N GLY A 273 28.38 8.59 -17.49
CA GLY A 273 29.82 8.60 -17.16
C GLY A 273 30.12 8.43 -15.67
N PHE A 274 29.10 8.45 -14.78
CA PHE A 274 29.28 8.19 -13.34
C PHE A 274 29.18 6.70 -13.00
N CYS A 275 28.44 5.93 -13.80
CA CYS A 275 28.28 4.49 -13.64
C CYS A 275 29.60 3.78 -13.97
N ARG A 276 30.22 3.15 -12.97
CA ARG A 276 31.50 2.45 -13.09
C ARG A 276 31.36 1.08 -13.72
N ALA A 277 30.31 0.36 -13.36
CA ALA A 277 30.02 -0.99 -13.84
C ALA A 277 28.54 -1.31 -13.68
N THR A 278 28.11 -2.37 -14.36
CA THR A 278 26.79 -2.99 -14.19
C THR A 278 26.92 -4.29 -13.41
N CYS A 279 26.24 -4.38 -12.27
CA CYS A 279 26.11 -5.59 -11.47
C CYS A 279 24.89 -6.37 -11.97
N MET A 280 25.09 -7.58 -12.48
CA MET A 280 24.00 -8.48 -12.84
C MET A 280 23.72 -9.41 -11.65
N VAL A 281 22.55 -9.24 -11.02
CA VAL A 281 22.09 -10.10 -9.93
C VAL A 281 21.26 -11.23 -10.53
N LEU A 282 21.78 -12.46 -10.40
CA LEU A 282 21.16 -13.68 -10.88
C LEU A 282 20.58 -14.49 -9.71
N ASP A 283 19.67 -15.40 -10.01
CA ASP A 283 19.22 -16.41 -9.05
C ASP A 283 20.29 -17.49 -8.85
N ASP A 284 20.03 -18.41 -7.90
CA ASP A 284 20.91 -19.52 -7.56
C ASP A 284 21.15 -20.49 -8.73
N LYS A 285 20.28 -20.47 -9.73
CA LYS A 285 20.36 -21.31 -10.93
C LYS A 285 20.97 -20.59 -12.13
N ALA A 286 21.28 -19.29 -11.99
CA ALA A 286 21.74 -18.43 -13.07
C ALA A 286 20.87 -18.55 -14.33
N LEU A 287 19.54 -18.71 -14.16
CA LEU A 287 18.66 -18.90 -15.31
C LEU A 287 18.67 -17.65 -16.21
N PRO A 288 18.64 -17.83 -17.54
CA PRO A 288 18.48 -16.71 -18.46
C PRO A 288 17.23 -15.91 -18.12
N LEU A 289 17.31 -14.58 -18.19
CA LEU A 289 16.17 -13.70 -17.98
C LEU A 289 15.10 -13.98 -19.05
N THR A 290 14.02 -14.67 -18.67
CA THR A 290 12.84 -14.81 -19.51
C THR A 290 11.96 -13.56 -19.34
N ARG A 291 11.44 -12.99 -20.43
CA ARG A 291 10.43 -11.94 -20.32
C ARG A 291 9.17 -12.50 -19.67
N SER A 292 8.79 -11.94 -18.53
CA SER A 292 7.49 -12.14 -17.87
C SER A 292 6.39 -11.29 -18.50
#